data_AF-K1WY19-F1
#
_entry.id   AF-K1WY19-F1
#
_cell.length_a   1.000
_cell.length_b   1.000
_cell.length_c   1.000
_cell.angle_alpha   90.00
_cell.angle_beta   90.00
_cell.angle_gamma   90.00
#
_symmetry.space_group_name_H-M   'P 1'
#
loop_
_entity.id
_entity.type
_entity.pdbx_description
1 polymer ?
#
loop_
_entity_poly.entity_id
_entity_poly.type
_entity_poly.pdbx_seq_one_letter_code
_entity_poly.pdbx_strand_id
1 'polypeptide(L)'
;MSNKLQHMLASPDKGVTKTSGANGVLSRLWRQMLLDLNVGPARFGSLLQEYILDPRNGVPNNKKDQISTRGNLTKEFTRPHMTWKVFCKGLRFLNITKVKFIVEATHGNGRTTIHSTNVNFGGRGTENFTNLLEQPEQAEFVQDVPALDQLNKDKD
;
A
#
# COMPACT_ATOMS: atom_id res chain seq x y z
N MET A 1 -8.60 3.31 15.30
CA MET A 1 -9.06 3.31 13.88
C MET A 1 -10.50 3.82 13.87
N SER A 2 -10.95 4.63 12.90
CA SER A 2 -12.31 5.21 12.94
C SER A 2 -13.41 4.13 12.87
N ASN A 3 -14.49 4.27 13.66
CA ASN A 3 -15.66 3.37 13.64
C ASN A 3 -16.24 3.18 12.23
N LYS A 4 -16.26 4.25 11.42
CA LYS A 4 -16.75 4.20 10.03
C LYS A 4 -15.88 3.29 9.14
N LEU A 5 -14.55 3.35 9.31
CA LEU A 5 -13.64 2.50 8.56
C LEU A 5 -13.80 1.04 8.98
N GLN A 6 -13.87 0.77 10.28
CA GLN A 6 -14.06 -0.59 10.79
C GLN A 6 -15.36 -1.21 10.24
N HIS A 7 -16.47 -0.48 10.29
CA HIS A 7 -17.73 -0.93 9.72
C HIS A 7 -17.64 -1.17 8.21
N MET A 8 -16.97 -0.29 7.46
CA MET A 8 -16.78 -0.47 6.01
C MET A 8 -15.95 -1.72 5.71
N LEU A 9 -14.85 -1.94 6.44
CA LEU A 9 -13.96 -3.09 6.23
C LEU A 9 -14.58 -4.41 6.71
N ALA A 10 -15.48 -4.38 7.69
CA ALA A 10 -16.19 -5.57 8.17
C ALA A 10 -17.43 -5.92 7.32
N SER A 11 -17.98 -4.96 6.55
CA SER A 11 -19.15 -5.20 5.69
C SER A 11 -18.85 -6.26 4.63
N PRO A 12 -19.75 -7.23 4.37
CA PRO A 12 -19.58 -8.26 3.34
C PRO A 12 -19.31 -7.69 1.95
N ASP A 13 -19.95 -6.57 1.60
CA ASP A 13 -19.80 -5.90 0.30
C ASP A 13 -18.79 -4.74 0.32
N LYS A 14 -18.12 -4.49 1.45
CA LYS A 14 -17.27 -3.30 1.71
C LYS A 14 -17.96 -1.95 1.40
N GLY A 15 -19.30 -1.92 1.32
CA GLY A 15 -20.09 -0.78 0.89
C GLY A 15 -20.03 -0.45 -0.61
N VAL A 16 -19.68 -1.39 -1.48
CA VAL A 16 -19.68 -1.21 -2.96
C VAL A 16 -21.03 -0.65 -3.43
N THR A 17 -22.13 -1.24 -2.96
CA THR A 17 -23.51 -0.85 -3.31
C THR A 17 -23.87 0.57 -2.86
N LYS A 18 -23.18 1.09 -1.84
CA LYS A 18 -23.38 2.44 -1.28
C LYS A 18 -22.64 3.53 -2.06
N THR A 19 -22.04 3.21 -3.19
CA THR A 19 -21.43 4.20 -4.11
C THR A 19 -22.35 4.42 -5.30
N SER A 20 -22.84 5.64 -5.49
CA SER A 20 -23.78 5.99 -6.56
C SER A 20 -23.29 7.18 -7.39
N GLY A 21 -23.83 7.29 -8.61
CA GLY A 21 -23.53 8.37 -9.56
C GLY A 21 -22.11 8.32 -10.15
N ALA A 22 -21.85 9.22 -11.11
CA ALA A 22 -20.56 9.35 -11.79
C ALA A 22 -19.41 9.64 -10.81
N ASN A 23 -19.66 10.47 -9.79
CA ASN A 23 -18.67 10.83 -8.77
C ASN A 23 -18.32 9.66 -7.81
N GLY A 24 -19.07 8.56 -7.85
CA GLY A 24 -18.86 7.37 -7.02
C GLY A 24 -17.98 6.29 -7.67
N VAL A 25 -17.69 6.39 -8.98
CA VAL A 25 -17.05 5.30 -9.74
C VAL A 25 -15.70 4.89 -9.14
N LEU A 26 -14.84 5.86 -8.81
CA LEU A 26 -13.52 5.56 -8.24
C LEU A 26 -13.61 4.93 -6.85
N SER A 27 -14.55 5.39 -6.02
CA SER A 27 -14.80 4.78 -4.71
C SER A 27 -15.32 3.35 -4.83
N ARG A 28 -16.13 3.08 -5.86
CA ARG A 28 -16.62 1.74 -6.16
C ARG A 28 -15.49 0.80 -6.51
N LEU A 29 -14.64 1.21 -7.46
CA LEU A 29 -13.45 0.45 -7.86
C LEU A 29 -12.54 0.18 -6.67
N TRP A 30 -12.29 1.20 -5.84
CA TRP A 30 -11.52 1.07 -4.61
C TRP A 30 -12.10 0.01 -3.66
N ARG A 31 -13.40 0.07 -3.38
CA ARG A 31 -14.06 -0.89 -2.48
C ARG A 31 -14.09 -2.30 -3.08
N GLN A 32 -14.25 -2.42 -4.39
CA GLN A 32 -14.17 -3.70 -5.09
C GLN A 32 -12.78 -4.32 -4.93
N MET A 33 -11.70 -3.55 -5.13
CA MET A 33 -10.34 -4.05 -4.90
C MET A 33 -10.11 -4.48 -3.44
N LEU A 34 -10.66 -3.75 -2.47
CA LEU A 34 -10.60 -4.19 -1.06
C LEU A 34 -11.36 -5.50 -0.81
N LEU A 35 -12.47 -5.72 -1.52
CA LEU A 35 -13.24 -6.96 -1.45
C LEU A 35 -12.48 -8.12 -2.08
N ASP A 36 -12.00 -7.94 -3.32
CA ASP A 36 -11.27 -8.96 -4.09
C ASP A 36 -9.99 -9.41 -3.39
N LEU A 37 -9.29 -8.47 -2.73
CA LEU A 37 -8.08 -8.75 -1.96
C LEU A 37 -8.35 -9.16 -0.51
N ASN A 38 -9.62 -9.34 -0.13
CA ASN A 38 -10.08 -9.68 1.22
C ASN A 38 -9.45 -8.81 2.32
N VAL A 39 -9.40 -7.49 2.10
CA VAL A 39 -8.79 -6.55 3.05
C VAL A 39 -9.73 -6.34 4.24
N GLY A 40 -9.42 -6.98 5.36
CA GLY A 40 -10.04 -6.75 6.66
C GLY A 40 -9.31 -5.68 7.51
N PRO A 41 -9.82 -5.35 8.71
CA PRO A 41 -9.24 -4.33 9.59
C PRO A 41 -7.75 -4.56 9.93
N ALA A 42 -7.36 -5.80 10.23
CA ALA A 42 -5.98 -6.14 10.53
C ALA A 42 -5.06 -5.91 9.33
N ARG A 43 -5.43 -6.45 8.15
CA ARG A 43 -4.67 -6.27 6.91
C ARG A 43 -4.57 -4.80 6.51
N PHE A 44 -5.64 -4.02 6.66
CA PHE A 44 -5.62 -2.58 6.42
C PHE A 44 -4.63 -1.87 7.35
N GLY A 45 -4.57 -2.26 8.63
CA GLY A 45 -3.60 -1.76 9.59
C GLY A 45 -2.14 -2.00 9.15
N SER A 46 -1.84 -3.22 8.69
CA SER A 46 -0.53 -3.56 8.14
C SER A 46 -0.20 -2.74 6.89
N LEU A 47 -1.11 -2.67 5.92
CA LEU A 47 -0.92 -1.86 4.70
C LEU A 47 -0.70 -0.38 5.00
N LEU A 48 -1.40 0.15 6.00
CA LEU A 48 -1.24 1.54 6.45
C LEU A 48 0.14 1.78 7.09
N GLN A 49 0.62 0.83 7.88
CA GLN A 49 1.98 0.88 8.41
C GLN A 49 3.00 0.88 7.27
N GLU A 50 2.87 -0.05 6.34
CA GLU A 50 3.78 -0.18 5.22
C GLU A 50 3.78 1.07 4.32
N TYR A 51 2.60 1.64 4.03
CA TYR A 51 2.49 2.88 3.24
C TYR A 51 3.23 4.04 3.90
N ILE A 52 3.15 4.15 5.23
CA ILE A 52 3.78 5.25 5.97
C ILE A 52 5.29 5.11 6.05
N LEU A 53 5.79 3.87 6.16
CA LEU A 53 7.22 3.59 6.20
C LEU A 53 7.88 3.63 4.81
N ASP A 54 7.09 3.60 3.75
CA ASP A 54 7.60 3.62 2.39
C ASP A 54 8.00 5.05 1.96
N PRO A 55 9.31 5.31 1.75
CA PRO A 55 9.81 6.66 1.47
C PRO A 55 9.24 7.23 0.16
N ARG A 56 8.79 6.38 -0.77
CA ARG A 56 8.18 6.80 -2.04
C ARG A 56 6.88 7.56 -1.86
N ASN A 57 6.25 7.43 -0.69
CA ASN A 57 5.01 8.13 -0.35
C ASN A 57 5.24 9.51 0.29
N GLY A 58 6.51 9.89 0.52
CA GLY A 58 6.88 11.23 0.99
C GLY A 58 6.35 11.57 2.38
N VAL A 59 6.13 10.56 3.24
CA VAL A 59 5.71 10.77 4.63
C VAL A 59 6.97 11.03 5.47
N PRO A 60 7.11 12.19 6.12
CA PRO A 60 8.25 12.46 6.98
C PRO A 60 8.41 11.41 8.08
N ASN A 61 9.65 11.06 8.41
CA ASN A 61 9.96 10.09 9.46
C ASN A 61 9.85 10.73 10.88
N ASN A 62 8.69 11.26 11.22
CA ASN A 62 8.38 11.74 12.56
C ASN A 62 6.97 11.33 12.98
N LYS A 63 6.79 11.11 14.29
CA LYS A 63 5.53 10.58 14.85
C LYS A 63 4.32 11.45 14.50
N LYS A 64 4.47 12.78 14.52
CA LYS A 64 3.40 13.75 14.27
C LYS A 64 2.83 13.59 12.85
N ASP A 65 3.69 13.61 11.84
CA ASP A 65 3.28 13.50 10.44
C ASP A 65 2.74 12.12 10.10
N GLN A 66 3.31 11.07 10.68
CA GLN A 66 2.78 9.71 10.53
C GLN A 66 1.37 9.58 11.09
N ILE A 67 1.10 10.09 12.29
CA ILE A 67 -0.24 10.07 12.90
C ILE A 67 -1.24 10.87 12.06
N SER A 68 -0.86 12.07 11.64
CA SER A 68 -1.68 12.92 10.77
C SER A 68 -2.02 12.20 9.46
N THR A 69 -1.02 11.58 8.83
CA THR A 69 -1.19 10.81 7.59
C THR A 69 -2.15 9.64 7.76
N ARG A 70 -2.08 8.88 8.88
CA ARG A 70 -3.04 7.79 9.17
C ARG A 70 -4.47 8.30 9.22
N GLY A 71 -4.69 9.39 9.94
CA GLY A 71 -6.01 10.01 10.08
C GLY A 71 -6.56 10.48 8.74
N ASN A 72 -5.71 11.13 7.93
CA ASN A 72 -6.09 11.65 6.62
C ASN A 72 -6.41 10.53 5.62
N LEU A 73 -5.55 9.51 5.49
CA LEU A 73 -5.81 8.37 4.59
C LEU A 73 -7.09 7.62 4.97
N THR A 74 -7.31 7.39 6.27
CA THR A 74 -8.54 6.76 6.76
C THR A 74 -9.78 7.57 6.38
N LYS A 75 -9.72 8.89 6.51
CA LYS A 75 -10.81 9.79 6.13
C LYS A 75 -11.02 9.78 4.62
N GLU A 76 -9.96 9.88 3.82
CA GLU A 76 -9.99 9.89 2.36
C GLU A 76 -10.61 8.60 1.79
N PHE A 77 -10.15 7.43 2.24
CA PHE A 77 -10.57 6.13 1.71
C PHE A 77 -11.98 5.68 2.14
N THR A 78 -12.58 6.34 3.12
CA THR A 78 -13.95 6.04 3.59
C THR A 78 -15.02 6.96 2.99
N ARG A 79 -14.63 7.95 2.17
CA ARG A 79 -15.59 8.83 1.51
C ARG A 79 -16.41 8.06 0.46
N PRO A 80 -17.69 8.44 0.24
CA PRO A 80 -18.48 7.89 -0.86
C PRO A 80 -17.95 8.33 -2.24
N HIS A 81 -17.25 9.45 -2.29
CA HIS A 81 -16.64 10.01 -3.50
C HIS A 81 -15.14 10.25 -3.24
N MET A 82 -14.31 9.91 -4.23
CA MET A 82 -12.88 10.17 -4.19
C MET A 82 -12.41 10.75 -5.51
N THR A 83 -11.38 11.58 -5.43
CA THR A 83 -10.71 12.13 -6.62
C THR A 83 -9.76 11.11 -7.22
N TRP A 84 -9.36 11.32 -8.47
CA TRP A 84 -8.32 10.52 -9.12
C TRP A 84 -7.03 10.45 -8.29
N LYS A 85 -6.60 11.57 -7.72
CA LYS A 85 -5.40 11.63 -6.87
C LYS A 85 -5.50 10.71 -5.65
N VAL A 86 -6.65 10.71 -4.97
CA VAL A 86 -6.90 9.83 -3.81
C VAL A 86 -6.96 8.36 -4.25
N PHE A 87 -7.60 8.08 -5.39
CA PHE A 87 -7.64 6.73 -5.96
C PHE A 87 -6.23 6.19 -6.25
N CYS A 88 -5.35 6.97 -6.88
CA CYS A 88 -3.96 6.59 -7.13
C CYS A 88 -3.15 6.39 -5.83
N LYS A 89 -3.40 7.18 -4.78
CA LYS A 89 -2.84 6.89 -3.43
C LYS A 89 -3.31 5.53 -2.92
N GLY A 90 -4.59 5.19 -3.14
CA GLY A 90 -5.15 3.87 -2.82
C GLY A 90 -4.42 2.72 -3.53
N LEU A 91 -4.12 2.89 -4.83
CA LEU A 91 -3.35 1.88 -5.58
C LEU A 91 -1.95 1.67 -4.99
N ARG A 92 -1.25 2.74 -4.63
CA ARG A 92 0.03 2.66 -3.91
C ARG A 92 -0.13 2.02 -2.52
N PHE A 93 -1.20 2.34 -1.80
CA PHE A 93 -1.54 1.75 -0.50
C PHE A 93 -1.73 0.23 -0.57
N LEU A 94 -2.36 -0.27 -1.64
CA LEU A 94 -2.48 -1.70 -1.91
C LEU A 94 -1.20 -2.35 -2.45
N ASN A 95 -0.11 -1.58 -2.55
CA ASN A 95 1.16 -2.00 -3.14
C ASN A 95 1.02 -2.53 -4.59
N ILE A 96 0.11 -1.93 -5.36
CA ILE A 96 -0.05 -2.25 -6.79
C ILE A 96 1.14 -1.67 -7.55
N THR A 97 1.84 -2.53 -8.30
CA THR A 97 3.05 -2.13 -9.05
C THR A 97 2.73 -1.55 -10.43
N LYS A 98 1.71 -2.08 -11.10
CA LYS A 98 1.27 -1.66 -12.43
C LYS A 98 -0.26 -1.72 -12.52
N VAL A 99 -0.85 -0.77 -13.22
CA VAL A 99 -2.29 -0.76 -13.52
C VAL A 99 -2.50 -0.35 -14.98
N LYS A 100 -3.48 -0.98 -15.63
CA LYS A 100 -3.97 -0.58 -16.95
C LYS A 100 -5.37 -0.02 -16.79
N PHE A 101 -5.57 1.22 -17.20
CA PHE A 101 -6.90 1.81 -17.29
C PHE A 101 -7.44 1.60 -18.69
N ILE A 102 -8.67 1.11 -18.76
CA ILE A 102 -9.40 0.91 -20.01
C ILE A 102 -10.73 1.65 -19.86
N VAL A 103 -11.02 2.52 -20.81
CA VAL A 103 -12.30 3.20 -20.94
C VAL A 103 -12.91 2.76 -22.26
N GLU A 104 -13.99 2.01 -22.16
CA GLU A 104 -14.85 1.68 -23.28
C GLU A 104 -16.05 2.63 -23.25
N ALA A 105 -16.25 3.38 -24.34
CA ALA A 105 -17.31 4.37 -24.47
C ALA A 105 -18.20 4.03 -25.67
N THR A 106 -19.50 3.89 -25.41
CA THR A 106 -20.53 3.84 -26.44
C THR A 106 -21.06 5.24 -26.68
N HIS A 107 -20.87 5.75 -27.89
CA HIS A 107 -21.30 7.09 -28.31
C HIS A 107 -22.77 7.08 -28.73
N GLY A 108 -23.41 8.25 -28.70
CA GLY A 108 -24.84 8.37 -29.07
C GLY A 108 -25.16 7.97 -30.52
N ASN A 109 -24.16 7.93 -31.39
CA ASN A 109 -24.30 7.44 -32.77
C ASN A 109 -24.09 5.92 -32.91
N GLY A 110 -24.01 5.18 -31.80
CA GLY A 110 -23.79 3.73 -31.78
C GLY A 110 -22.34 3.29 -32.00
N ARG A 111 -21.39 4.21 -32.23
CA ARG A 111 -19.97 3.87 -32.32
C ARG A 111 -19.43 3.54 -30.92
N THR A 112 -18.60 2.50 -30.83
CA THR A 112 -17.81 2.22 -29.62
C THR A 112 -16.36 2.63 -29.84
N THR A 113 -15.76 3.25 -28.83
CA THR A 113 -14.32 3.56 -28.80
C THR A 113 -13.70 3.02 -27.53
N ILE A 114 -12.48 2.47 -27.63
CA ILE A 114 -11.71 1.97 -26.50
C ILE A 114 -10.44 2.79 -26.37
N HIS A 115 -10.23 3.37 -25.20
CA HIS A 115 -9.02 4.10 -24.86
C HIS A 115 -8.33 3.37 -23.71
N SER A 116 -7.00 3.27 -23.75
CA SER A 116 -6.26 2.67 -22.63
C SER A 116 -4.96 3.40 -22.33
N THR A 117 -4.56 3.35 -21.07
CA THR A 117 -3.28 3.88 -20.60
C THR A 117 -2.72 3.00 -19.50
N ASN A 118 -1.40 2.96 -19.38
CA ASN A 118 -0.69 2.19 -18.38
C ASN A 118 -0.03 3.12 -17.38
N VAL A 119 -0.15 2.81 -16.10
CA VAL A 119 0.55 3.53 -15.03
C VAL A 119 1.42 2.54 -14.28
N ASN A 120 2.70 2.86 -14.17
CA ASN A 120 3.67 2.11 -13.39
C ASN A 120 3.97 2.86 -12.08
N PHE A 121 3.73 2.22 -10.95
CA PHE A 121 3.95 2.80 -9.62
C PHE A 121 5.33 2.47 -9.05
N GLY A 122 6.08 1.56 -9.70
CA GLY A 122 7.32 0.98 -9.20
C GLY A 122 7.08 -0.05 -8.09
N GLY A 123 7.91 -1.10 -8.05
CA GLY A 123 7.95 -2.02 -6.91
C GLY A 123 8.54 -1.34 -5.67
N ARG A 124 8.19 -1.81 -4.46
CA ARG A 124 9.04 -1.54 -3.30
C ARG A 124 10.36 -2.21 -3.61
N GLY A 125 11.41 -1.43 -3.87
CA GLY A 125 12.69 -1.98 -4.31
C GLY A 125 13.14 -3.09 -3.36
N THR A 126 13.49 -4.25 -3.92
CA THR A 126 14.38 -5.24 -3.29
C THR A 126 15.85 -4.79 -3.37
N GLU A 127 16.11 -3.52 -3.71
CA GLU A 127 17.43 -3.01 -4.10
C GLU A 127 18.41 -2.80 -2.94
N ASN A 128 18.13 -3.37 -1.77
CA ASN A 128 19.07 -3.41 -0.64
C ASN A 128 19.69 -4.79 -0.40
N PHE A 129 19.41 -5.82 -1.22
CA PHE A 129 20.08 -7.13 -1.08
C PHE A 129 21.17 -7.40 -2.13
N THR A 130 21.13 -6.77 -3.30
CA THR A 130 22.16 -6.95 -4.34
C THR A 130 23.43 -6.14 -4.04
N ASN A 131 23.32 -4.97 -3.41
CA ASN A 131 24.48 -4.15 -3.04
C ASN A 131 25.34 -4.70 -1.88
N LEU A 132 24.87 -5.73 -1.16
CA LEU A 132 25.61 -6.38 -0.06
C LEU A 132 26.42 -7.61 -0.51
N LEU A 133 26.16 -8.14 -1.71
CA LEU A 133 26.89 -9.29 -2.26
C LEU A 133 27.88 -8.92 -3.37
N GLU A 134 27.89 -7.65 -3.80
CA GLU A 134 28.79 -7.13 -4.84
C GLU A 134 29.96 -6.29 -4.30
N GLN A 135 30.20 -6.30 -2.98
CA GLN A 135 31.38 -5.65 -2.36
C GLN A 135 32.23 -6.63 -1.55
N PRO A 136 33.04 -7.49 -2.21
CA PRO A 136 33.98 -8.37 -1.51
C PRO A 136 35.12 -7.60 -0.80
N GLU A 137 35.32 -6.30 -1.07
CA GLU A 137 36.38 -5.49 -0.44
C GLU A 137 36.07 -4.97 0.98
N GLN A 138 34.84 -5.13 1.49
CA GLN A 138 34.50 -4.73 2.87
C GLN A 138 34.44 -5.92 3.85
N ALA A 139 34.87 -7.12 3.43
CA ALA A 139 34.92 -8.31 4.26
C ALA A 139 36.19 -8.40 5.16
N GLU A 140 37.13 -7.46 5.05
CA GLU A 140 38.32 -7.39 5.88
C GLU A 140 38.14 -6.45 7.08
N PHE A 141 37.16 -6.71 7.96
CA PHE A 141 37.19 -6.15 9.33
C PHE A 141 36.34 -7.01 10.28
N VAL A 142 36.62 -8.33 10.28
CA VAL A 142 36.26 -9.21 11.41
C VAL A 142 37.46 -10.11 11.72
N GLN A 143 38.54 -9.49 12.20
CA GLN A 143 39.56 -10.19 12.98
C GLN A 143 39.72 -9.41 14.29
N ASP A 144 38.82 -9.69 15.23
CA ASP A 144 39.08 -9.71 16.68
C ASP A 144 37.74 -9.92 17.42
N VAL A 145 37.26 -11.16 17.38
CA VAL A 145 36.35 -11.66 18.41
C VAL A 145 37.16 -12.66 19.23
N PRO A 146 37.46 -12.39 20.51
CA PRO A 146 38.09 -13.38 21.36
C PRO A 146 37.16 -14.59 21.44
N ALA A 147 37.70 -15.78 21.18
CA ALA A 147 36.96 -17.03 21.18
C ALA A 147 36.14 -17.20 22.47
N LEU A 148 34.82 -17.35 22.32
CA LEU A 148 33.92 -17.89 23.34
C LEU A 148 34.21 -19.38 23.50
N ASP A 149 35.30 -19.70 24.21
CA ASP A 149 35.67 -21.08 24.49
C ASP A 149 36.27 -21.23 25.90
N GLN A 150 35.66 -20.59 26.91
CA GLN A 150 35.95 -20.86 28.34
C GLN A 150 34.75 -20.65 29.28
N LEU A 151 33.58 -21.20 28.97
CA LEU A 151 32.49 -21.35 29.95
C LEU A 151 31.90 -22.75 29.89
N ASN A 152 32.69 -23.74 30.30
CA ASN A 152 32.26 -25.07 30.76
C ASN A 152 33.41 -25.86 31.41
N LYS A 153 34.11 -25.23 32.36
CA LYS A 153 34.91 -25.94 33.36
C LYS A 153 34.68 -25.23 34.68
N ASP A 154 33.68 -25.74 35.41
CA ASP A 154 33.57 -25.75 36.88
C ASP A 154 32.19 -26.34 37.22
N LYS A 155 32.11 -27.66 36.99
CA LYS A 155 31.25 -28.58 37.73
C LYS A 155 32.12 -29.78 38.05
N ASP A 156 32.83 -29.67 39.16
CA ASP A 156 32.95 -30.69 40.23
C ASP A 156 34.06 -30.28 41.21
#